data_AF-A0A7C7IBS4-F1
#
_entry.id   AF-A0A7C7IBS4-F1
#
_cell.length_a   1.000
_cell.length_b   1.000
_cell.length_c   1.000
_cell.angle_alpha   90.00
_cell.angle_beta   90.00
_cell.angle_gamma   90.00
#
_symmetry.space_group_name_H-M   'P 1'
#
loop_
_entity.id
_entity.type
_entity.pdbx_description
1 polymer ?
#
loop_
_entity_poly.entity_id
_entity_poly.type
_entity_poly.pdbx_seq_one_letter_code
_entity_poly.pdbx_strand_id
1 'polypeptide(L)'
;MLTTLSKLMAVLVKWTNLLETPLKKIKQALMKVGHSLAFMPVNRLLKRSKKDFVMFTSNWCPYCTKAKNILGAKKLSFEEHNLGNNPNLQMAVVQMTGHRTVPAIWDIRGDEPVFVGGADQLQVYL
;
A
#
# COMPACT_ATOMS: atom_id res chain seq x y z
N MET A 1 59.71 -17.59 5.12
CA MET A 1 59.17 -17.38 3.76
C MET A 1 57.66 -17.72 3.72
N LEU A 2 56.80 -16.89 4.36
CA LEU A 2 55.33 -17.10 4.40
C LEU A 2 54.51 -15.80 4.14
N THR A 3 55.16 -14.70 3.77
CA THR A 3 54.54 -13.36 3.74
C THR A 3 53.84 -13.02 2.41
N THR A 4 54.09 -13.76 1.34
CA THR A 4 53.48 -13.53 0.02
C THR A 4 52.11 -14.20 -0.14
N LEU A 5 51.95 -15.43 0.36
CA LEU A 5 50.67 -16.14 0.34
C LEU A 5 49.59 -15.45 1.18
N SER A 6 49.95 -14.94 2.36
CA SER A 6 49.03 -14.20 3.24
C SER A 6 48.50 -12.90 2.58
N LYS A 7 49.37 -12.16 1.87
CA LYS A 7 48.94 -10.96 1.13
C LYS A 7 48.01 -11.30 -0.03
N LEU A 8 48.26 -12.40 -0.74
CA LEU A 8 47.40 -12.83 -1.85
C LEU A 8 46.02 -13.28 -1.35
N MET A 9 45.98 -14.03 -0.24
CA MET A 9 44.74 -14.44 0.42
C MET A 9 43.93 -13.24 0.92
N ALA A 10 44.60 -12.21 1.47
CA ALA A 10 43.91 -10.97 1.89
C ALA A 10 43.28 -10.23 0.71
N VAL A 11 43.93 -10.20 -0.46
CA VAL A 11 43.36 -9.62 -1.69
C VAL A 11 42.19 -10.45 -2.19
N LEU A 12 42.31 -11.78 -2.24
CA LEU A 12 41.22 -12.68 -2.63
C LEU A 12 40.00 -12.53 -1.72
N VAL A 13 40.19 -12.51 -0.40
CA VAL A 13 39.11 -12.29 0.58
C VAL A 13 38.49 -10.90 0.43
N LYS A 14 39.28 -9.87 0.11
CA LYS A 14 38.75 -8.53 -0.15
C LYS A 14 37.89 -8.50 -1.42
N TRP A 15 38.30 -9.21 -2.47
CA TRP A 15 37.56 -9.33 -3.73
C TRP A 15 36.29 -10.18 -3.60
N THR A 16 36.32 -11.29 -2.85
CA THR A 16 35.11 -12.08 -2.58
C THR A 16 34.09 -11.26 -1.80
N ASN A 17 34.53 -10.50 -0.78
CA ASN A 17 33.66 -9.62 -0.01
C ASN A 17 33.07 -8.47 -0.84
N LEU A 18 33.82 -7.92 -1.80
CA LEU A 18 33.34 -6.89 -2.73
C LEU A 18 32.17 -7.40 -3.60
N LEU A 19 32.22 -8.65 -4.04
CA LEU A 19 31.15 -9.29 -4.82
C LEU A 19 29.93 -9.73 -4.00
N GLU A 20 30.06 -9.90 -2.67
CA GLU A 20 28.93 -10.20 -1.79
C GLU A 20 28.07 -8.97 -1.42
N THR A 21 28.65 -7.77 -1.47
CA THR A 21 27.95 -6.53 -1.08
C THR A 21 26.72 -6.16 -1.93
N PRO A 22 26.66 -6.40 -3.26
CA PRO A 22 25.50 -6.06 -4.07
C PRO A 22 24.31 -6.97 -3.72
N LEU A 23 24.54 -8.27 -3.53
CA LEU A 23 23.50 -9.24 -3.18
C LEU A 23 22.93 -8.99 -1.78
N LYS A 24 23.76 -8.61 -0.80
CA LYS A 24 23.26 -8.22 0.54
C LYS A 24 22.43 -6.93 0.49
N LYS A 25 22.83 -5.93 -0.32
CA LYS A 25 22.03 -4.72 -0.55
C LYS A 25 20.71 -5.02 -1.25
N ILE A 26 20.71 -5.91 -2.25
CA ILE A 26 19.49 -6.36 -2.93
C ILE A 26 18.59 -7.13 -1.95
N LYS A 27 19.11 -8.09 -1.19
CA LYS A 27 18.32 -8.80 -0.15
C LYS A 27 17.77 -7.84 0.92
N GLN A 28 18.54 -6.84 1.35
CA GLN A 28 18.08 -5.81 2.28
C GLN A 28 16.96 -4.94 1.66
N ALA A 29 17.10 -4.54 0.40
CA ALA A 29 16.07 -3.79 -0.32
C ALA A 29 14.80 -4.64 -0.52
N LEU A 30 14.96 -5.91 -0.90
CA LEU A 30 13.86 -6.88 -1.02
C LEU A 30 13.18 -7.16 0.32
N MET A 31 13.93 -7.23 1.43
CA MET A 31 13.35 -7.35 2.78
C MET A 31 12.61 -6.07 3.23
N LYS A 32 13.02 -4.89 2.78
CA LYS A 32 12.24 -3.65 2.95
C LYS A 32 10.94 -3.66 2.14
N VAL A 33 10.92 -4.32 0.98
CA VAL A 33 9.69 -4.57 0.20
C VAL A 33 8.84 -5.67 0.85
N GLY A 34 9.43 -6.62 1.57
CA GLY A 34 8.75 -7.77 2.19
C GLY A 34 7.67 -7.45 3.24
N HIS A 35 7.77 -6.31 3.94
CA HIS A 35 6.69 -5.85 4.85
C HIS A 35 5.45 -5.32 4.11
N SER A 36 5.47 -5.30 2.76
CA SER A 36 4.38 -4.83 1.90
C SER A 36 3.27 -5.86 1.64
N LEU A 37 3.39 -7.10 2.11
CA LEU A 37 2.41 -8.16 1.80
C LEU A 37 0.99 -7.82 2.30
N ALA A 38 0.86 -7.10 3.41
CA ALA A 38 -0.44 -6.68 3.95
C ALA A 38 -1.07 -5.49 3.18
N PHE A 39 -0.28 -4.66 2.50
CA PHE A 39 -0.78 -3.57 1.63
C PHE A 39 -1.15 -4.05 0.22
N MET A 40 -0.61 -5.21 -0.17
CA MET A 40 -0.83 -5.80 -1.48
C MET A 40 -2.31 -5.95 -1.87
N PRO A 41 -3.27 -6.32 -0.99
CA PRO A 41 -4.67 -6.38 -1.38
C PRO A 41 -5.26 -5.01 -1.72
N VAL A 42 -4.99 -3.95 -0.94
CA VAL A 42 -5.59 -2.62 -1.17
C VAL A 42 -5.04 -1.99 -2.45
N ASN A 43 -3.71 -1.91 -2.61
CA ASN A 43 -3.11 -1.31 -3.81
C ASN A 43 -3.54 -2.01 -5.10
N ARG A 44 -3.75 -3.34 -5.07
CA ARG A 44 -4.24 -4.09 -6.23
C ARG A 44 -5.66 -3.66 -6.61
N LEU A 45 -6.54 -3.45 -5.63
CA LEU A 45 -7.90 -2.97 -5.86
C LEU A 45 -7.89 -1.55 -6.45
N LEU A 46 -7.10 -0.66 -5.85
CA LEU A 46 -6.95 0.73 -6.31
C LEU A 46 -6.46 0.80 -7.76
N LYS A 47 -5.43 0.03 -8.13
CA LYS A 47 -4.84 0.04 -9.48
C LYS A 47 -5.69 -0.64 -10.55
N ARG A 48 -6.60 -1.54 -10.18
CA ARG A 48 -7.44 -2.28 -11.14
C ARG A 48 -8.74 -1.55 -11.45
N SER A 49 -9.23 -0.76 -10.52
CA SER A 49 -10.51 -0.07 -10.67
C SER A 49 -10.46 0.92 -11.84
N LYS A 50 -11.57 1.02 -12.57
CA LYS A 50 -11.76 1.99 -13.67
C LYS A 50 -12.75 3.09 -13.28
N LYS A 51 -12.94 3.28 -11.97
CA LYS A 51 -13.86 4.27 -11.39
C LYS A 51 -13.08 5.51 -10.96
N ASP A 52 -13.80 6.55 -10.53
CA ASP A 52 -13.18 7.75 -9.99
C ASP A 52 -12.70 7.52 -8.55
N PHE A 53 -13.46 6.76 -7.76
CA PHE A 53 -13.17 6.48 -6.36
C PHE A 53 -13.24 4.99 -6.03
N VAL A 54 -12.47 4.59 -5.02
CA VAL A 54 -12.63 3.29 -4.36
C VAL A 54 -12.99 3.55 -2.91
N MET A 55 -14.04 2.89 -2.43
CA MET A 55 -14.56 3.08 -1.08
C MET A 55 -14.72 1.74 -0.38
N PHE A 56 -14.14 1.64 0.81
CA PHE A 56 -14.34 0.50 1.71
C PHE A 56 -15.47 0.80 2.68
N THR A 57 -16.43 -0.12 2.78
CA THR A 57 -17.70 0.07 3.50
C THR A 57 -18.00 -1.11 4.44
N SER A 58 -19.16 -1.08 5.10
CA SER A 58 -19.73 -2.21 5.84
C SER A 58 -21.21 -2.41 5.46
N ASN A 59 -21.80 -3.52 5.91
CA ASN A 59 -23.20 -3.88 5.62
C ASN A 59 -24.20 -2.81 6.05
N TRP A 60 -23.94 -2.10 7.14
CA TRP A 60 -24.82 -1.06 7.66
C TRP A 60 -24.01 0.12 8.20
N CYS A 61 -24.05 1.24 7.46
CA CYS A 61 -23.20 2.39 7.70
C CYS A 61 -23.82 3.67 7.13
N PRO A 62 -24.40 4.56 7.96
CA PRO A 62 -25.02 5.80 7.48
C PRO A 62 -24.00 6.76 6.85
N TYR A 63 -22.76 6.78 7.34
CA TYR A 63 -21.67 7.58 6.76
C TYR A 63 -21.26 7.10 5.36
N CYS A 64 -21.38 5.81 5.09
CA CYS A 64 -21.14 5.25 3.77
C CYS A 64 -22.24 5.71 2.81
N THR A 65 -23.51 5.70 3.24
CA THR A 65 -24.61 6.30 2.47
C THR A 65 -24.39 7.79 2.20
N LYS A 66 -23.94 8.55 3.21
CA LYS A 66 -23.57 9.98 3.03
C LYS A 66 -22.51 10.14 1.94
N ALA A 67 -21.41 9.37 1.99
CA ALA A 67 -20.36 9.43 0.97
C ALA A 67 -20.87 9.07 -0.44
N LYS A 68 -21.71 8.02 -0.56
CA LYS A 68 -22.35 7.64 -1.83
C LYS A 68 -23.20 8.78 -2.41
N ASN A 69 -23.95 9.48 -1.57
CA ASN A 69 -24.78 10.60 -1.99
C ASN A 69 -23.92 11.79 -2.46
N ILE A 70 -22.81 12.10 -1.77
CA ILE A 70 -21.87 13.16 -2.18
C ILE A 70 -21.31 12.86 -3.58
N LEU A 71 -20.80 11.65 -3.79
CA LEU A 71 -20.25 11.22 -5.09
C LEU A 71 -21.32 11.19 -6.17
N GLY A 72 -22.51 10.66 -5.86
CA GLY A 72 -23.65 10.60 -6.77
C GLY A 72 -24.14 11.98 -7.20
N ALA A 73 -24.23 12.94 -6.28
CA ALA A 73 -24.62 14.32 -6.59
C ALA A 73 -23.62 15.01 -7.54
N LYS A 74 -22.33 14.67 -7.43
CA LYS A 74 -21.27 15.16 -8.32
C LYS A 74 -21.08 14.30 -9.58
N LYS A 75 -21.89 13.25 -9.78
CA LYS A 75 -21.79 12.28 -10.89
C LYS A 75 -20.42 11.59 -10.98
N LEU A 76 -19.77 11.39 -9.83
CA LEU A 76 -18.50 10.68 -9.72
C LEU A 76 -18.75 9.20 -9.47
N SER A 77 -18.08 8.36 -10.25
CA SER A 77 -18.23 6.92 -10.21
C SER A 77 -17.37 6.30 -9.10
N PHE A 78 -17.84 5.23 -8.46
CA PHE A 78 -17.08 4.57 -7.40
C PHE A 78 -17.22 3.05 -7.41
N GLU A 79 -16.19 2.36 -6.92
CA GLU A 79 -16.20 0.92 -6.61
C GLU A 79 -16.29 0.74 -5.09
N GLU A 80 -17.12 -0.21 -4.64
CA GLU A 80 -17.35 -0.49 -3.23
C GLU A 80 -16.77 -1.85 -2.82
N HIS A 81 -16.06 -1.87 -1.70
CA HIS A 81 -15.54 -3.09 -1.09
C HIS A 81 -16.01 -3.21 0.36
N ASN A 82 -16.88 -4.18 0.62
CA ASN A 82 -17.43 -4.41 1.94
C ASN A 82 -16.41 -5.15 2.84
N LEU A 83 -16.06 -4.53 3.97
CA LEU A 83 -15.11 -5.06 4.95
C LEU A 83 -15.73 -6.05 5.93
N GLY A 84 -17.07 -6.05 6.09
CA GLY A 84 -17.77 -6.86 7.09
C GLY A 84 -17.52 -8.36 6.97
N ASN A 85 -17.23 -8.83 5.75
CA ASN A 85 -16.96 -10.24 5.47
C ASN A 85 -15.47 -10.52 5.20
N ASN A 86 -14.59 -9.53 5.33
CA ASN A 86 -13.18 -9.65 4.98
C ASN A 86 -12.26 -8.93 6.00
N PRO A 87 -12.01 -9.56 7.17
CA PRO A 87 -11.20 -8.96 8.23
C PRO A 87 -9.75 -8.70 7.78
N ASN A 88 -9.21 -9.53 6.88
CA ASN A 88 -7.87 -9.32 6.33
C ASN A 88 -7.79 -8.02 5.50
N LEU A 89 -8.83 -7.72 4.74
CA LEU A 89 -8.91 -6.47 3.98
C LEU A 89 -9.07 -5.26 4.90
N GLN A 90 -9.84 -5.40 5.99
CA GLN A 90 -9.94 -4.35 7.00
C GLN A 90 -8.58 -4.06 7.65
N MET A 91 -7.84 -5.10 8.04
CA MET A 91 -6.48 -4.96 8.58
C MET A 91 -5.55 -4.27 7.59
N ALA A 92 -5.60 -4.64 6.31
CA ALA A 92 -4.81 -4.01 5.25
C ALA A 92 -5.10 -2.50 5.12
N VAL A 93 -6.38 -2.11 5.11
CA VAL A 93 -6.81 -0.71 5.08
C VAL A 93 -6.29 0.06 6.30
N VAL A 94 -6.45 -0.50 7.50
CA VAL A 94 -5.98 0.12 8.75
C VAL A 94 -4.47 0.27 8.75
N GLN A 95 -3.74 -0.75 8.34
CA GLN A 95 -2.29 -0.70 8.30
C GLN A 95 -1.80 0.37 7.31
N MET A 96 -2.50 0.54 6.18
CA MET A 96 -2.06 1.42 5.09
C MET A 96 -2.30 2.90 5.42
N THR A 97 -3.35 3.18 6.18
CA THR A 97 -3.86 4.54 6.36
C THR A 97 -3.89 5.01 7.81
N GLY A 98 -3.80 4.08 8.76
CA GLY A 98 -4.15 4.32 10.17
C GLY A 98 -5.66 4.47 10.42
N HIS A 99 -6.49 4.47 9.37
CA HIS A 99 -7.93 4.74 9.46
C HIS A 99 -8.70 3.47 9.83
N ARG A 100 -9.43 3.51 10.95
CA ARG A 100 -10.11 2.34 11.55
C ARG A 100 -11.60 2.25 11.26
N THR A 101 -12.18 3.32 10.75
CA THR A 101 -13.62 3.44 10.51
C THR A 101 -13.97 3.31 9.04
N VAL A 102 -15.23 3.02 8.76
CA VAL A 102 -15.80 3.15 7.42
C VAL A 102 -16.65 4.44 7.33
N PRO A 103 -16.77 5.06 6.15
CA PRO A 103 -16.09 4.69 4.90
C PRO A 103 -14.60 5.04 4.93
N ALA A 104 -13.78 4.27 4.22
CA ALA A 104 -12.39 4.64 3.90
C ALA A 104 -12.29 4.83 2.38
N ILE A 105 -11.95 6.03 1.94
CA ILE A 105 -12.15 6.48 0.55
C ILE A 105 -10.83 6.87 -0.09
N TRP A 106 -10.62 6.43 -1.32
CA TRP A 106 -9.51 6.83 -2.19
C TRP A 106 -10.03 7.52 -3.45
N ASP A 107 -9.39 8.62 -3.82
CA ASP A 107 -9.46 9.18 -5.17
C ASP A 107 -8.42 8.48 -6.05
N ILE A 108 -8.86 7.90 -7.16
CA ILE A 108 -8.00 7.17 -8.11
C ILE A 108 -8.01 7.80 -9.51
N ARG A 109 -8.48 9.03 -9.65
CA ARG A 109 -8.50 9.75 -10.94
C ARG A 109 -7.12 10.24 -11.38
N GLY A 110 -6.20 10.43 -10.43
CA GLY A 110 -4.82 10.84 -10.68
C GLY A 110 -3.88 9.68 -10.99
N ASP A 111 -2.61 9.98 -11.25
CA ASP A 111 -1.58 8.98 -11.53
C ASP A 111 -1.34 8.04 -10.33
N GLU A 112 -1.46 8.56 -9.11
CA GLU A 112 -1.33 7.80 -7.87
C GLU A 112 -2.59 7.94 -7.01
N PRO A 113 -3.09 6.84 -6.40
CA PRO A 113 -4.23 6.89 -5.50
C PRO A 113 -4.00 7.79 -4.29
N VAL A 114 -4.94 8.69 -4.02
CA VAL A 114 -4.90 9.59 -2.87
C VAL A 114 -5.91 9.11 -1.83
N PHE A 115 -5.44 8.83 -0.61
CA PHE A 115 -6.35 8.52 0.49
C PHE A 115 -7.04 9.81 0.98
N VAL A 116 -8.37 9.84 0.86
CA VAL A 116 -9.21 11.00 1.23
C VAL A 116 -9.61 10.94 2.70
N GLY A 117 -9.87 9.73 3.23
CA GLY A 117 -10.38 9.54 4.59
C GLY A 117 -11.83 9.07 4.61
N GLY A 118 -12.62 9.63 5.53
CA GLY A 118 -14.04 9.30 5.71
C GLY A 118 -14.99 10.25 4.98
N ALA A 119 -16.28 10.13 5.29
CA ALA A 119 -17.32 10.90 4.63
C ALA A 119 -17.20 12.42 4.86
N ASP A 120 -16.74 12.84 6.04
CA ASP A 120 -16.56 14.26 6.35
C ASP A 120 -15.35 14.85 5.63
N GLN A 121 -14.26 14.09 5.53
CA GLN A 121 -13.11 14.49 4.72
C GLN A 121 -13.48 14.56 3.25
N LEU A 122 -14.26 13.60 2.74
CA LEU A 122 -14.76 13.63 1.36
C LEU A 122 -15.59 14.89 1.07
N GLN A 123 -16.43 15.31 2.01
CA GLN A 123 -17.26 16.51 1.87
C GLN A 123 -16.43 17.79 1.72
N VAL A 124 -15.27 17.88 2.37
CA VAL A 124 -14.34 19.02 2.27
C VAL A 124 -13.44 18.89 1.05
N TYR A 125 -13.10 17.66 0.67
CA TYR A 125 -12.22 17.36 -0.46
C TYR A 125 -12.83 17.70 -1.83
N LEU A 126 -14.16 17.61 -1.97
CA LEU A 126 -14.89 17.77 -3.24
C LEU A 126 -15.71 19.05 -3.33
#